data_AF-A0A6C0K2P4-F1
#
_entry.id   AF-A0A6C0K2P4-F1
#
_cell.length_a   1.000
_cell.length_b   1.000
_cell.length_c   1.000
_cell.angle_alpha   90.00
_cell.angle_beta   90.00
_cell.angle_gamma   90.00
#
_symmetry.space_group_name_H-M   'P 1'
#
loop_
_entity.id
_entity.type
_entity.pdbx_description
1 polymer ?
#
loop_
_entity_poly.entity_id
_entity_poly.type
_entity_poly.pdbx_seq_one_letter_code
_entity_poly.pdbx_strand_id
1 'polypeptide(L)'
;MGIDLSCGDIEVSCGYTTWNEIRFAIASACLKWFIDETKDVNPSETKIEMRYHYHLLELVGSLQNQKPESIVDYLSAIENPETIDVLIFFGAIGLYKLICKSDCEGFYSPGDSLDISNMLDNIEWYLTDEFNLENIKTLFKESAKLNQNVVIS
;
A
#
# COMPACT_ATOMS: atom_id res chain seq x y z
N MET A 1 -4.59 0.52 -24.09
CA MET A 1 -5.49 1.00 -23.02
C MET A 1 -4.67 1.03 -21.75
N GLY A 2 -4.71 2.13 -21.03
CA GLY A 2 -3.86 2.41 -19.88
C GLY A 2 -4.68 3.04 -18.77
N ILE A 3 -4.00 3.48 -17.73
CA ILE A 3 -4.55 4.25 -16.64
C ILE A 3 -3.92 5.63 -16.65
N ASP A 4 -4.76 6.65 -16.49
CA ASP A 4 -4.35 8.03 -16.29
C ASP A 4 -4.77 8.46 -14.88
N LEU A 5 -3.80 8.88 -14.08
CA LEU A 5 -3.99 9.39 -12.73
C LEU A 5 -3.70 10.88 -12.72
N SER A 6 -4.69 11.71 -12.38
CA SER A 6 -4.54 13.17 -12.44
C SER A 6 -4.96 13.88 -11.15
N CYS A 7 -4.22 14.91 -10.77
CA CYS A 7 -4.53 15.82 -9.67
C CYS A 7 -4.00 17.22 -10.00
N GLY A 8 -4.90 18.17 -10.29
CA GLY A 8 -4.51 19.51 -10.71
C GLY A 8 -3.73 19.46 -12.03
N ASP A 9 -2.52 20.00 -12.02
CA ASP A 9 -1.62 20.04 -13.18
C ASP A 9 -0.69 18.81 -13.28
N ILE A 10 -0.79 17.85 -12.35
CA ILE A 10 0.04 16.64 -12.31
C ILE A 10 -0.73 15.48 -12.90
N GLU A 11 -0.09 14.78 -13.83
CA GLU A 11 -0.62 13.61 -14.51
C GLU A 11 0.42 12.50 -14.54
N VAL A 12 -0.02 11.28 -14.23
CA VAL A 12 0.78 10.06 -14.34
C VAL A 12 0.00 9.05 -15.17
N SER A 13 0.58 8.68 -16.31
CA SER A 13 -0.02 7.79 -17.29
C SER A 13 0.84 6.55 -17.51
N CYS A 14 0.24 5.37 -17.47
CA CYS A 14 0.94 4.13 -17.82
C CYS A 14 -0.02 3.03 -18.34
N GLY A 15 0.54 1.94 -18.88
CA GLY A 15 -0.27 0.79 -19.27
C GLY A 15 -0.82 0.04 -18.05
N TYR A 16 -1.97 -0.63 -18.16
CA TYR A 16 -2.54 -1.43 -17.06
C TYR A 16 -1.58 -2.48 -16.50
N THR A 17 -0.78 -3.11 -17.36
CA THR A 17 0.26 -4.05 -16.93
C THR A 17 1.27 -3.36 -16.02
N THR A 18 1.80 -2.22 -16.45
CA THR A 18 2.75 -1.42 -15.67
C THR A 18 2.14 -0.92 -14.36
N TRP A 19 0.87 -0.50 -14.37
CA TRP A 19 0.18 -0.10 -13.14
C TRP A 19 0.03 -1.25 -12.14
N ASN A 20 -0.29 -2.45 -12.62
CA ASN A 20 -0.34 -3.65 -11.80
C ASN A 20 1.04 -4.01 -11.22
N GLU A 21 2.09 -3.92 -12.04
CA GLU A 21 3.47 -4.15 -11.60
C GLU A 21 3.90 -3.15 -10.52
N ILE A 22 3.55 -1.87 -10.67
CA ILE A 22 3.79 -0.83 -9.66
C ILE A 22 3.10 -1.17 -8.34
N ARG A 23 1.80 -1.48 -8.37
CA ARG A 23 1.05 -1.85 -7.16
C ARG A 23 1.61 -3.10 -6.50
N PHE A 24 2.00 -4.08 -7.29
CA PHE A 24 2.63 -5.31 -6.79
C PHE A 24 4.00 -5.05 -6.16
N ALA A 25 4.81 -4.17 -6.76
CA ALA A 25 6.10 -3.76 -6.21
C ALA A 25 5.93 -3.04 -4.87
N ILE A 26 4.96 -2.13 -4.77
CA ILE A 26 4.59 -1.44 -3.53
C ILE A 26 4.14 -2.45 -2.46
N ALA A 27 3.23 -3.38 -2.80
CA ALA A 27 2.76 -4.40 -1.88
C ALA A 27 3.90 -5.32 -1.37
N SER A 28 4.82 -5.67 -2.27
CA SER A 28 6.00 -6.48 -1.94
C SER A 28 6.99 -5.72 -1.05
N ALA A 29 7.14 -4.41 -1.26
CA ALA A 29 7.94 -3.55 -0.38
C ALA A 29 7.30 -3.42 1.01
N CYS A 30 5.97 -3.29 1.10
CA CYS A 30 5.25 -3.36 2.37
C CYS A 30 5.51 -4.68 3.10
N LEU A 31 5.48 -5.82 2.39
CA LEU A 31 5.76 -7.11 3.02
C LEU A 31 7.19 -7.19 3.58
N LYS A 32 8.20 -6.69 2.85
CA LYS A 32 9.58 -6.62 3.36
C LYS A 32 9.67 -5.76 4.63
N TRP A 33 9.00 -4.62 4.62
CA TRP A 33 8.95 -3.75 5.78
C TRP A 33 8.23 -4.42 6.98
N PHE A 34 7.11 -5.10 6.75
CA PHE A 34 6.39 -5.84 7.81
C PHE A 34 7.24 -6.97 8.41
N ILE A 35 8.06 -7.64 7.61
CA ILE A 35 9.02 -8.63 8.11
C ILE A 35 10.00 -7.97 9.08
N ASP A 36 10.53 -6.79 8.73
CA ASP A 36 11.47 -6.06 9.58
C ASP A 36 10.81 -5.52 10.86
N GLU A 37 9.55 -5.06 10.80
CA GLU A 37 8.77 -4.63 11.97
C GLU A 37 8.44 -5.80 12.92
N THR A 38 8.34 -7.03 12.39
CA THR A 38 7.94 -8.21 13.17
C THR A 38 9.10 -9.11 13.59
N LYS A 39 10.34 -8.83 13.16
CA LYS A 39 11.51 -9.72 13.35
C LYS A 39 11.83 -10.03 14.82
N ASP A 40 11.55 -9.09 15.72
CA ASP A 40 11.86 -9.19 17.15
C ASP A 40 10.63 -9.52 18.00
N VAL A 41 9.47 -9.75 17.36
CA VAL A 41 8.23 -10.10 18.05
C VAL A 41 8.32 -11.53 18.56
N ASN A 42 8.26 -11.73 19.88
CA ASN A 42 8.24 -13.05 20.49
C ASN A 42 6.80 -13.55 20.68
N PRO A 43 6.33 -14.57 19.93
CA PRO A 43 4.95 -15.10 20.00
C PRO A 43 4.47 -15.56 21.38
N SER A 44 5.39 -15.80 22.31
CA SER A 44 5.08 -16.27 23.66
C SER A 44 4.70 -15.16 24.65
N GLU A 45 4.83 -13.88 24.28
CA GLU A 45 4.62 -12.75 25.19
C GLU A 45 3.14 -12.28 25.21
N THR A 46 2.42 -12.53 26.30
CA THR A 46 0.97 -12.27 26.38
C THR A 46 0.61 -10.85 26.85
N LYS A 47 1.14 -9.82 26.18
CA LYS A 47 0.75 -8.42 26.41
C LYS A 47 -0.30 -7.97 25.40
N ILE A 48 -1.39 -7.37 25.87
CA ILE A 48 -2.48 -6.87 25.00
C ILE A 48 -1.99 -5.81 24.00
N GLU A 49 -0.97 -5.04 24.40
CA GLU A 49 -0.28 -4.04 23.59
C GLU A 49 0.41 -4.65 22.35
N MET A 50 0.71 -5.95 22.39
CA MET A 50 1.33 -6.69 21.28
C MET A 50 0.32 -7.26 20.29
N ARG A 51 -1.00 -7.08 20.50
CA ARG A 51 -2.03 -7.65 19.62
C ARG A 51 -1.82 -7.31 18.15
N TYR A 52 -1.53 -6.04 17.84
CA TYR A 52 -1.30 -5.62 16.46
C TYR A 52 -0.02 -6.22 15.87
N HIS A 53 1.04 -6.33 16.66
CA HIS A 53 2.30 -6.96 16.25
C HIS A 53 2.10 -8.45 15.96
N TYR A 54 1.29 -9.16 16.75
CA TYR A 54 0.97 -10.56 16.47
C TYR A 54 0.14 -10.76 15.22
N HIS A 55 -0.91 -9.97 15.03
CA HIS A 55 -1.68 -10.05 13.80
C HIS A 55 -0.84 -9.68 12.57
N LEU A 56 0.10 -8.72 12.69
CA LEU A 56 1.03 -8.42 11.62
C LEU A 56 1.97 -9.61 11.35
N LEU A 57 2.48 -10.27 12.39
CA LEU A 57 3.32 -11.47 12.25
C LEU A 57 2.54 -12.63 11.60
N GLU A 58 1.29 -12.84 11.97
CA GLU A 58 0.39 -13.83 11.34
C GLU A 58 0.16 -13.52 9.86
N LEU A 59 -0.11 -12.25 9.53
CA LEU A 59 -0.24 -11.78 8.14
C LEU A 59 1.03 -12.03 7.33
N VAL A 60 2.20 -11.67 7.87
CA VAL A 60 3.51 -11.92 7.25
C VAL A 60 3.70 -13.41 6.99
N GLY A 61 3.44 -14.26 7.98
CA GLY A 61 3.55 -15.72 7.83
C GLY A 61 2.59 -16.25 6.77
N SER A 62 1.35 -15.75 6.71
CA SER A 62 0.37 -16.13 5.70
C SER A 62 0.83 -15.75 4.29
N LEU A 63 1.27 -14.50 4.09
CA LEU A 63 1.76 -14.02 2.80
C LEU A 63 3.01 -14.79 2.35
N GLN A 64 3.98 -15.03 3.24
CA GLN A 64 5.18 -15.81 2.90
C GLN A 64 4.85 -17.25 2.48
N ASN A 65 3.84 -17.87 3.11
CA ASN A 65 3.39 -19.21 2.76
C ASN A 65 2.61 -19.23 1.44
N GLN A 66 1.76 -18.24 1.19
CA GLN A 66 0.97 -18.12 -0.04
C GLN A 66 1.85 -17.82 -1.26
N LYS A 67 2.93 -17.05 -1.08
CA LYS A 67 3.80 -16.54 -2.15
C LYS A 67 2.99 -15.78 -3.22
N PRO A 68 2.52 -14.55 -2.91
CA PRO A 68 1.63 -13.79 -3.77
C PRO A 68 2.22 -13.65 -5.18
N GLU A 69 1.42 -13.94 -6.19
CA GLU A 69 1.80 -13.76 -7.60
C GLU A 69 1.04 -12.58 -8.25
N SER A 70 0.05 -12.03 -7.54
CA SER A 70 -0.79 -10.93 -8.01
C SER A 70 -1.18 -9.95 -6.89
N ILE A 71 -1.71 -8.78 -7.29
CA ILE A 71 -2.30 -7.82 -6.35
C ILE A 71 -3.55 -8.37 -5.64
N VAL A 72 -4.26 -9.33 -6.25
CA VAL A 72 -5.47 -9.95 -5.71
C VAL A 72 -5.13 -10.85 -4.53
N ASP A 73 -3.99 -11.54 -4.60
CA ASP A 73 -3.48 -12.35 -3.50
C ASP A 73 -3.22 -11.48 -2.26
N TYR A 74 -2.61 -10.30 -2.45
CA TYR A 74 -2.45 -9.33 -1.35
C TYR A 74 -3.79 -8.81 -0.84
N LEU A 75 -4.70 -8.40 -1.73
CA LEU A 75 -6.00 -7.87 -1.35
C LEU A 75 -6.79 -8.85 -0.47
N SER A 76 -6.85 -10.12 -0.87
CA SER A 76 -7.54 -11.16 -0.11
C SER A 76 -6.95 -11.42 1.28
N ALA A 77 -5.65 -11.19 1.46
CA ALA A 77 -5.00 -11.29 2.78
C ALA A 77 -5.27 -10.07 3.69
N ILE A 78 -5.45 -8.88 3.09
CA ILE A 78 -5.54 -7.63 3.86
C ILE A 78 -6.94 -7.02 3.97
N GLU A 79 -7.93 -7.51 3.23
CA GLU A 79 -9.30 -6.97 3.25
C GLU A 79 -10.09 -7.31 4.52
N ASN A 80 -9.58 -8.19 5.37
CA ASN A 80 -10.18 -8.49 6.67
C ASN A 80 -10.16 -7.22 7.56
N PRO A 81 -11.29 -6.85 8.22
CA PRO A 81 -11.36 -5.69 9.10
C PRO A 81 -10.29 -5.64 10.20
N GLU A 82 -9.94 -6.79 10.79
CA GLU A 82 -8.88 -6.85 11.82
C GLU A 82 -7.51 -6.52 11.22
N THR A 83 -7.24 -6.98 9.99
CA THR A 83 -6.02 -6.64 9.27
C THR A 83 -6.00 -5.16 8.90
N ILE A 84 -7.13 -4.58 8.51
CA ILE A 84 -7.24 -3.14 8.24
C ILE A 84 -6.86 -2.31 9.47
N ASP A 85 -7.34 -2.68 10.67
CA ASP A 85 -6.98 -2.00 11.91
C ASP A 85 -5.48 -2.12 12.23
N VAL A 86 -4.89 -3.29 11.95
CA VAL A 86 -3.43 -3.50 12.06
C VAL A 86 -2.68 -2.58 11.10
N LEU A 87 -3.11 -2.50 9.84
CA LEU A 87 -2.49 -1.61 8.86
C LEU A 87 -2.62 -0.14 9.29
N ILE A 88 -3.74 0.28 9.87
CA ILE A 88 -3.89 1.64 10.42
C ILE A 88 -2.88 1.87 11.56
N PHE A 89 -2.77 0.93 12.50
CA PHE A 89 -1.85 1.04 13.64
C PHE A 89 -0.39 1.25 13.20
N PHE A 90 0.04 0.52 12.18
CA PHE A 90 1.41 0.66 11.64
C PHE A 90 1.56 1.82 10.64
N GLY A 91 0.49 2.53 10.25
CA GLY A 91 0.57 3.58 9.22
C GLY A 91 0.72 3.02 7.79
N ALA A 92 0.22 1.82 7.57
CA ALA A 92 0.28 1.05 6.32
C ALA A 92 -1.06 0.97 5.58
N ILE A 93 -2.12 1.64 6.06
CA ILE A 93 -3.48 1.56 5.47
C ILE A 93 -3.53 2.04 4.01
N GLY A 94 -2.57 2.87 3.61
CA GLY A 94 -2.35 3.26 2.21
C GLY A 94 -2.26 2.05 1.27
N LEU A 95 -1.78 0.88 1.73
CA LEU A 95 -1.68 -0.32 0.91
C LEU A 95 -3.05 -0.80 0.46
N TYR A 96 -3.97 -0.99 1.41
CA TYR A 96 -5.34 -1.39 1.11
C TYR A 96 -6.00 -0.40 0.17
N LYS A 97 -5.88 0.91 0.48
CA LYS A 97 -6.49 1.98 -0.31
C LYS A 97 -5.99 2.00 -1.75
N LEU A 98 -4.70 1.74 -1.96
CA LEU A 98 -4.08 1.70 -3.28
C LEU A 98 -4.55 0.49 -4.10
N ILE A 99 -4.62 -0.69 -3.50
CA ILE A 99 -4.87 -1.94 -4.24
C ILE A 99 -6.34 -2.32 -4.36
N CYS A 100 -7.23 -1.77 -3.52
CA CYS A 100 -8.66 -2.08 -3.56
C CYS A 100 -9.44 -1.28 -4.62
N LYS A 101 -8.83 -0.26 -5.23
CA LYS A 101 -9.48 0.60 -6.24
C LYS A 101 -9.46 -0.04 -7.63
N SER A 102 -10.56 0.15 -8.36
CA SER A 102 -10.68 -0.24 -9.76
C SER A 102 -9.80 0.64 -10.66
N ASP A 103 -9.31 0.05 -11.75
CA ASP A 103 -8.45 0.72 -12.74
C ASP A 103 -9.23 1.48 -13.81
N CYS A 104 -10.56 1.34 -13.86
CA CYS A 104 -11.37 1.84 -14.97
C CYS A 104 -12.11 3.14 -14.64
N GLU A 105 -12.55 3.32 -13.40
CA GLU A 105 -13.27 4.51 -12.95
C GLU A 105 -13.11 4.66 -11.44
N GLY A 106 -12.82 5.88 -10.98
CA GLY A 106 -12.77 6.17 -9.55
C GLY A 106 -11.92 7.37 -9.19
N PHE A 107 -11.72 7.53 -7.88
CA PHE A 107 -10.80 8.51 -7.34
C PHE A 107 -10.21 8.04 -6.02
N TYR A 108 -9.04 8.56 -5.70
CA TYR A 108 -8.47 8.57 -4.36
C TYR A 108 -8.77 9.91 -3.72
N SER A 109 -9.38 9.90 -2.53
CA SER A 109 -9.62 11.13 -1.79
C SER A 109 -8.30 11.75 -1.30
N PRO A 110 -8.29 13.02 -0.86
CA PRO A 110 -7.12 13.62 -0.21
C PRO A 110 -6.64 12.79 1.01
N GLY A 111 -7.59 12.22 1.76
CA GLY A 111 -7.28 11.34 2.89
C GLY A 111 -6.65 10.02 2.45
N ASP A 112 -7.15 9.42 1.37
CA ASP A 112 -6.49 8.23 0.81
C ASP A 112 -5.09 8.53 0.31
N SER A 113 -4.92 9.69 -0.31
CA SER A 113 -3.65 10.14 -0.85
C SER A 113 -2.63 10.41 0.25
N LEU A 114 -3.07 10.97 1.39
CA LEU A 114 -2.23 11.14 2.57
C LEU A 114 -1.76 9.79 3.13
N ASP A 115 -2.67 8.83 3.26
CA ASP A 115 -2.33 7.50 3.77
C ASP A 115 -1.40 6.73 2.83
N ILE A 116 -1.62 6.84 1.52
CA ILE A 116 -0.74 6.26 0.49
C ILE A 116 0.64 6.92 0.56
N SER A 117 0.71 8.25 0.65
CA SER A 117 1.97 8.97 0.77
C SER A 117 2.76 8.55 2.02
N ASN A 118 2.10 8.49 3.18
CA ASN A 118 2.75 8.12 4.44
C ASN A 118 3.30 6.69 4.38
N MET A 119 2.51 5.75 3.83
CA MET A 119 2.98 4.38 3.60
C MET A 119 4.19 4.37 2.65
N LEU A 120 4.15 5.12 1.54
CA LEU A 120 5.27 5.20 0.59
C LEU A 120 6.55 5.75 1.24
N ASP A 121 6.43 6.70 2.18
CA ASP A 121 7.57 7.21 2.96
C ASP A 121 8.13 6.12 3.90
N ASN A 122 7.29 5.26 4.50
CA ASN A 122 7.74 4.16 5.37
C ASN A 122 8.48 3.05 4.60
N ILE A 123 8.05 2.76 3.38
CA ILE A 123 8.59 1.63 2.59
C ILE A 123 9.68 2.04 1.59
N GLU A 124 10.09 3.31 1.56
CA GLU A 124 11.00 3.89 0.56
C GLU A 124 12.28 3.06 0.38
N TRP A 125 12.88 2.59 1.48
CA TRP A 125 14.10 1.79 1.48
C TRP A 125 13.95 0.38 0.87
N TYR A 126 12.72 -0.10 0.70
CA TYR A 126 12.42 -1.44 0.21
C TYR A 126 11.97 -1.46 -1.26
N LEU A 127 11.71 -0.28 -1.83
CA LEU A 127 11.35 -0.09 -3.23
C LEU A 127 12.60 -0.19 -4.13
N THR A 128 12.44 -0.79 -5.30
CA THR A 128 13.49 -0.83 -6.34
C THR A 128 13.36 0.37 -7.27
N ASP A 129 14.47 0.86 -7.82
CA ASP A 129 14.51 1.98 -8.79
C ASP A 129 13.84 1.66 -10.15
N GLU A 130 13.22 0.49 -10.29
CA GLU A 130 12.67 -0.01 -11.55
C GLU A 130 11.44 0.78 -12.03
N PHE A 131 10.77 1.52 -11.14
CA PHE A 131 9.62 2.35 -11.47
C PHE A 131 9.87 3.79 -11.05
N ASN A 132 9.42 4.76 -11.87
CA ASN A 132 9.40 6.17 -11.48
C ASN A 132 8.27 6.41 -10.46
N LEU A 133 8.47 5.91 -9.24
CA LEU A 133 7.55 6.06 -8.12
C LEU A 133 7.55 7.50 -7.59
N GLU A 134 8.57 8.30 -7.92
CA GLU A 134 8.65 9.69 -7.49
C GLU A 134 7.47 10.50 -8.02
N ASN A 135 7.08 10.29 -9.27
CA ASN A 135 5.90 10.94 -9.85
C ASN A 135 4.60 10.51 -9.14
N ILE A 136 4.47 9.24 -8.78
CA ILE A 136 3.31 8.69 -8.09
C ILE A 136 3.24 9.24 -6.65
N LYS A 137 4.36 9.23 -5.95
CA LYS A 137 4.52 9.80 -4.61
C LYS A 137 4.19 11.28 -4.61
N THR A 138 4.70 12.03 -5.60
CA THR A 138 4.41 13.46 -5.78
C THR A 138 2.92 13.70 -6.04
N LEU A 139 2.29 12.92 -6.91
CA LEU A 139 0.86 13.01 -7.21
C LEU A 139 0.00 12.87 -5.94
N PHE A 140 0.24 11.84 -5.13
CA PHE A 140 -0.50 11.63 -3.88
C PHE A 140 -0.19 12.70 -2.82
N LYS A 141 1.07 13.17 -2.73
CA LYS A 141 1.44 14.27 -1.83
C LYS A 141 0.73 15.58 -2.18
N GLU A 142 0.68 15.94 -3.45
CA GLU A 142 0.01 17.17 -3.89
C GLU A 142 -1.51 17.06 -3.77
N SER A 143 -2.11 15.89 -4.03
CA SER A 143 -3.52 15.61 -3.74
C SER A 143 -3.90 15.92 -2.28
N ALA A 144 -3.12 15.40 -1.32
CA ALA A 144 -3.33 15.65 0.10
C ALA A 144 -3.13 17.14 0.46
N LYS A 145 -2.11 17.79 -0.10
CA LYS A 145 -1.76 19.20 0.17
C LYS A 145 -2.77 20.19 -0.42
N LEU A 146 -3.24 19.95 -1.64
CA LEU A 146 -4.21 20.78 -2.33
C LEU A 146 -5.65 20.48 -1.90
N ASN A 147 -5.85 19.39 -1.13
CA ASN A 147 -7.16 18.87 -0.75
C ASN A 147 -8.03 18.58 -2.00
N GLN A 148 -7.42 17.93 -2.99
CA GLN A 148 -8.04 17.53 -4.26
C GLN A 148 -8.02 16.01 -4.41
N ASN A 149 -8.89 15.46 -5.24
CA ASN A 149 -8.89 14.02 -5.51
C ASN A 149 -7.85 13.69 -6.59
N VAL A 150 -7.22 12.51 -6.48
CA VAL A 150 -6.59 11.87 -7.65
C VAL A 150 -7.67 11.16 -8.44
N VAL A 151 -7.94 11.60 -9.66
CA VAL A 151 -8.96 11.00 -10.55
C VAL A 151 -8.31 9.91 -11.40
N ILE A 152 -9.04 8.81 -11.59
CA ILE A 152 -8.66 7.68 -12.45
C ILE A 152 -9.49 7.77 -13.73
N SER A 153 -8.82 7.79 -14.89
CA SER A 153 -9.44 7.81 -16.22
C SER A 153 -8.77 6.88 -17.22
#